data_AF-A0AA41S6M1-F1
#
_entry.id   AF-A0AA41S6M1-F1
#
_cell.length_a   1.000
_cell.length_b   1.000
_cell.length_c   1.000
_cell.angle_alpha   90.00
_cell.angle_beta   90.00
_cell.angle_gamma   90.00
#
_symmetry.space_group_name_H-M   'P 1'
#
loop_
_entity.id
_entity.type
_entity.pdbx_description
1 polymer ?
#
loop_
_entity_poly.entity_id
_entity_poly.type
_entity_poly.pdbx_seq_one_letter_code
_entity_poly.pdbx_strand_id
1 'polypeptide(L)'
;MMATKSSPGFFTVLLFFAIVNMSQTAFAKWNITGISPLSRITGEEICKSGDTYDAVDCGPTRECKCCKDWCEDKCHGMSSSVDTQKCTKYINSEGYPTTACECCCTPPSQICKPGDIHDAILCGPTRECNCCIDWCEDKCRGMGSSVDTQKCTKFINSEGYPTTTCDCCCRSYATTTLKLSRSSGGSISITG
;
A
#
# COMPACT_ATOMS: atom_id res chain seq x y z
N MET A 1 22.25 67.34 32.42
CA MET A 1 22.46 65.88 32.38
C MET A 1 21.10 65.22 32.53
N MET A 2 20.53 64.68 31.45
CA MET A 2 19.26 63.94 31.47
C MET A 2 19.57 62.45 31.38
N ALA A 3 19.18 61.69 32.40
CA ALA A 3 19.37 60.25 32.48
C ALA A 3 18.07 59.55 32.05
N THR A 4 18.10 58.90 30.89
CA THR A 4 16.98 58.13 30.36
C THR A 4 16.98 56.73 30.99
N LYS A 5 16.00 56.44 31.83
CA LYS A 5 15.79 55.10 32.43
C LYS A 5 15.12 54.18 31.41
N SER A 6 15.85 53.19 30.90
CA SER A 6 15.28 52.15 30.03
C SER A 6 14.50 51.13 30.85
N SER A 7 13.23 50.94 30.52
CA SER A 7 12.34 49.97 31.19
C SER A 7 12.70 48.53 30.76
N PRO A 8 12.91 47.59 31.70
CA PRO A 8 13.33 46.21 31.42
C PRO A 8 12.27 45.36 30.68
N GLY A 9 11.02 45.83 30.57
CA GLY A 9 9.94 45.09 29.91
C GLY A 9 9.99 45.07 28.38
N PHE A 10 10.75 45.97 27.75
CA PHE A 10 10.80 46.06 26.29
C PHE A 10 11.74 45.01 25.65
N PHE A 11 12.76 44.57 26.38
CA PHE A 11 13.72 43.58 25.90
C PHE A 11 13.14 42.16 25.84
N THR A 12 12.23 41.81 26.76
CA THR A 12 11.60 40.48 26.79
C THR A 12 10.67 40.25 25.61
N VAL A 13 9.90 41.26 25.20
CA VAL A 13 8.97 41.14 24.05
C VAL A 13 9.72 40.96 22.72
N LEU A 14 10.85 41.66 22.53
CA LEU A 14 11.68 41.51 21.33
C LEU A 14 12.32 40.11 21.23
N LEU A 15 12.67 39.50 22.37
CA LEU A 15 13.24 38.16 22.42
C LEU A 15 12.22 37.08 22.02
N PHE A 16 10.95 37.21 22.41
CA PHE A 16 9.89 36.29 21.98
C PHE A 16 9.57 36.42 20.49
N PHE A 17 9.58 37.63 19.93
CA PHE A 17 9.37 37.81 18.49
C PHE A 17 10.47 37.16 17.64
N ALA A 18 11.72 37.17 18.10
CA ALA A 18 12.82 36.49 17.39
C ALA A 18 12.67 34.95 17.42
N ILE A 19 12.22 34.37 18.53
CA ILE A 19 12.05 32.92 18.66
C ILE A 19 10.92 32.40 17.78
N VAL A 20 9.80 33.14 17.65
CA VAL A 20 8.67 32.75 16.79
C VAL A 20 8.99 32.94 15.30
N ASN A 21 9.89 33.85 14.92
CA ASN A 21 10.29 34.01 13.51
C ASN A 21 11.32 32.96 13.06
N MET A 22 12.04 32.31 13.98
CA MET A 22 13.01 31.26 13.65
C MET A 22 12.42 29.83 13.69
N SER A 23 11.16 29.65 14.08
CA SER A 23 10.49 28.34 14.08
C SER A 23 9.82 27.98 12.75
N GLN A 24 10.02 28.78 11.68
CA GLN A 24 9.90 28.26 10.32
C GLN A 24 11.05 27.27 10.08
N THR A 25 10.86 26.06 10.59
CA THR A 25 11.55 24.87 10.13
C THR A 25 11.48 24.88 8.61
N ALA A 26 12.62 25.12 7.98
CA ALA A 26 12.82 24.89 6.57
C ALA A 26 12.62 23.39 6.31
N PHE A 27 11.37 22.97 6.16
CA PHE A 27 11.05 21.73 5.49
C PHE A 27 11.51 21.92 4.05
N ALA A 28 12.74 21.48 3.77
CA ALA A 28 13.22 21.35 2.41
C ALA A 28 12.15 20.57 1.65
N LYS A 29 11.54 21.23 0.66
CA LYS A 29 10.52 20.63 -0.20
C LYS A 29 11.21 19.52 -0.99
N TRP A 30 11.02 18.28 -0.55
CA TRP A 30 11.54 17.09 -1.23
C TRP A 30 10.88 16.98 -2.61
N ASN A 31 11.67 17.01 -3.68
CA ASN A 31 11.17 16.78 -5.03
C ASN A 31 11.18 15.27 -5.29
N ILE A 32 10.02 14.64 -5.10
CA ILE A 32 9.80 13.25 -5.47
C ILE A 32 9.59 13.23 -6.99
N THR A 33 10.59 12.75 -7.74
CA THR A 33 10.47 12.60 -9.19
C THR A 33 10.30 11.12 -9.50
N GLY A 34 9.18 10.77 -10.13
CA GLY A 34 8.95 9.39 -10.57
C GLY A 34 9.97 9.01 -11.62
N ILE A 35 10.69 7.91 -11.38
CA ILE A 35 11.63 7.37 -12.35
C ILE A 35 10.77 6.69 -13.42
N SER A 36 10.79 7.20 -14.67
CA SER A 36 10.26 6.41 -15.79
C SER A 36 11.00 5.07 -15.83
N PRO A 37 10.32 3.93 -16.12
CA PRO A 37 10.87 2.57 -16.04
C PRO A 37 11.88 2.27 -17.17
N LEU A 38 12.87 3.15 -17.32
CA LEU A 38 13.82 3.24 -18.41
C LEU A 38 15.23 2.99 -17.86
N SER A 39 15.38 1.93 -17.05
CA SER A 39 16.61 1.12 -17.01
C SER A 39 16.39 -0.18 -16.24
N ARG A 40 16.08 -1.21 -17.04
CA ARG A 40 16.71 -2.54 -17.01
C ARG A 40 16.95 -3.23 -15.65
N ILE A 41 16.16 -4.27 -15.44
CA ILE A 41 16.57 -5.59 -14.90
C ILE A 41 16.65 -5.72 -13.36
N THR A 42 16.77 -4.67 -12.55
CA THR A 42 16.89 -4.87 -11.08
C THR A 42 15.63 -5.37 -10.39
N GLY A 43 14.42 -5.01 -10.86
CA GLY A 43 13.17 -5.36 -10.18
C GLY A 43 12.92 -6.87 -10.08
N GLU A 44 13.27 -7.64 -11.12
CA GLU A 44 13.14 -9.11 -11.12
C GLU A 44 14.15 -9.81 -10.21
N GLU A 45 15.28 -9.17 -9.89
CA GLU A 45 16.28 -9.75 -8.97
C GLU A 45 15.90 -9.58 -7.50
N ILE A 46 15.09 -8.57 -7.17
CA ILE A 46 14.74 -8.25 -5.78
C ILE A 46 13.31 -8.63 -5.39
N CYS A 47 12.39 -8.71 -6.36
CA CYS A 47 10.99 -9.04 -6.10
C CYS A 47 10.68 -10.51 -6.41
N LYS A 48 9.82 -11.14 -5.62
CA LYS A 48 9.32 -12.48 -5.90
C LYS A 48 8.21 -12.40 -6.95
N SER A 49 7.93 -13.53 -7.62
CA SER A 49 6.80 -13.62 -8.53
C SER A 49 5.49 -13.31 -7.78
N GLY A 50 4.74 -12.33 -8.29
CA GLY A 50 3.49 -11.85 -7.68
C GLY A 50 3.64 -10.59 -6.81
N ASP A 51 4.86 -10.13 -6.53
CA ASP A 51 5.09 -8.83 -5.88
C ASP A 51 4.93 -7.67 -6.87
N THR A 52 4.61 -6.49 -6.36
CA THR A 52 4.61 -5.24 -7.15
C THR A 52 5.90 -4.47 -6.91
N TYR A 53 6.64 -4.19 -7.98
CA TYR A 53 7.86 -3.37 -7.95
C TYR A 53 7.54 -1.89 -8.18
N ASP A 54 8.15 -1.01 -7.39
CA ASP A 54 8.12 0.44 -7.62
C ASP A 54 9.49 1.06 -7.28
N ALA A 55 9.80 2.21 -7.89
CA ALA A 55 11.06 2.91 -7.68
C ALA A 55 10.92 4.44 -7.73
N VAL A 56 11.69 5.13 -6.88
CA VAL A 56 11.71 6.59 -6.80
C VAL A 56 13.07 7.13 -6.42
N ASP A 57 13.36 8.35 -6.84
CA ASP A 57 14.51 9.09 -6.35
C ASP A 57 14.11 9.99 -5.17
N CYS A 58 14.78 9.78 -4.05
CA CYS A 58 14.71 10.59 -2.84
C CYS A 58 15.92 11.53 -2.78
N GLY A 59 15.70 12.84 -2.84
CA GLY A 59 16.79 13.81 -2.74
C GLY A 59 16.31 15.21 -2.36
N PRO A 60 17.22 16.05 -1.80
CA PRO A 60 18.63 15.78 -1.56
C PRO A 60 18.90 15.09 -0.19
N THR A 61 19.36 13.84 -0.18
CA THR A 61 19.69 13.09 1.06
C THR A 61 20.72 11.98 0.81
N ARG A 62 21.47 11.62 1.86
CA ARG A 62 22.36 10.43 1.91
C ARG A 62 21.79 9.31 2.79
N GLU A 63 20.62 9.53 3.37
CA GLU A 63 19.98 8.61 4.31
C GLU A 63 18.90 7.79 3.61
N CYS A 64 18.85 6.49 3.92
CA CYS A 64 17.82 5.59 3.42
C CYS A 64 16.46 5.77 4.12
N LYS A 65 16.34 6.72 5.06
CA LYS A 65 15.09 6.97 5.78
C LYS A 65 13.96 7.36 4.82
N CYS A 66 14.26 8.19 3.82
CA CYS A 66 13.28 8.56 2.80
C CYS A 66 12.76 7.34 2.03
N CYS A 67 13.64 6.40 1.65
CA CYS A 67 13.22 5.17 1.01
C CYS A 67 12.30 4.36 1.92
N LYS A 68 12.66 4.18 3.19
CA LYS A 68 11.84 3.41 4.14
C LYS A 68 10.43 3.99 4.24
N ASP A 69 10.33 5.29 4.53
CA ASP A 69 9.04 5.96 4.72
C ASP A 69 8.20 5.93 3.42
N TRP A 70 8.84 6.11 2.27
CA TRP A 70 8.18 6.02 0.96
C TRP A 70 7.73 4.60 0.61
N CYS A 71 8.56 3.59 0.82
CA CYS A 71 8.21 2.18 0.58
C CYS A 71 7.02 1.77 1.44
N GLU A 72 7.03 2.15 2.72
CA GLU A 72 5.94 1.85 3.66
C GLU A 72 4.63 2.50 3.20
N ASP A 73 4.64 3.80 2.89
CA ASP A 73 3.45 4.51 2.40
C ASP A 73 2.94 3.92 1.07
N LYS A 74 3.86 3.66 0.13
CA LYS A 74 3.52 3.14 -1.19
C LYS A 74 2.93 1.74 -1.12
N CYS A 75 3.56 0.82 -0.39
CA CYS A 75 3.02 -0.53 -0.22
C CYS A 75 1.71 -0.51 0.57
N HIS A 76 1.61 0.32 1.62
CA HIS A 76 0.38 0.48 2.38
C HIS A 76 -0.78 1.00 1.52
N GLY A 77 -0.52 1.94 0.61
CA GLY A 77 -1.52 2.42 -0.37
C GLY A 77 -2.03 1.34 -1.33
N MET A 78 -1.28 0.24 -1.48
CA MET A 78 -1.67 -0.95 -2.25
C MET A 78 -2.19 -2.08 -1.35
N SER A 79 -2.55 -1.78 -0.10
CA SER A 79 -2.91 -2.79 0.93
C SER A 79 -1.85 -3.89 1.10
N SER A 80 -0.60 -3.60 0.74
CA SER A 80 0.53 -4.53 0.68
C SER A 80 1.55 -4.21 1.76
N SER A 81 2.47 -5.15 2.03
CA SER A 81 3.60 -4.92 2.93
C SER A 81 4.91 -4.85 2.16
N VAL A 82 5.85 -4.04 2.62
CA VAL A 82 7.23 -4.05 2.11
C VAL A 82 7.86 -5.40 2.43
N ASP A 83 8.20 -6.19 1.41
CA ASP A 83 8.97 -7.44 1.58
C ASP A 83 10.45 -7.17 1.48
N THR A 84 10.84 -6.49 0.39
CA THR A 84 12.22 -6.14 0.12
C THR A 84 12.31 -4.67 -0.28
N GLN A 85 13.32 -3.97 0.24
CA GLN A 85 13.65 -2.62 -0.19
C GLN A 85 15.15 -2.51 -0.44
N LYS A 86 15.52 -1.72 -1.45
CA LYS A 86 16.90 -1.42 -1.78
C LYS A 86 17.09 0.08 -1.85
N CYS A 87 18.20 0.51 -1.27
CA CYS A 87 18.59 1.92 -1.18
C CYS A 87 19.96 2.08 -1.81
N THR A 88 20.03 2.79 -2.93
CA THR A 88 21.28 3.04 -3.66
C THR A 88 21.61 4.52 -3.64
N LYS A 89 22.76 4.87 -3.07
CA LYS A 89 23.20 6.26 -2.93
C LYS A 89 24.02 6.69 -4.12
N TYR A 90 23.76 7.87 -4.66
CA TYR A 90 24.53 8.43 -5.77
C TYR A 90 24.51 9.97 -5.75
N ILE A 91 25.27 10.60 -6.63
CA ILE A 91 25.20 12.03 -6.89
C ILE A 91 24.51 12.21 -8.24
N ASN A 92 23.41 12.97 -8.28
CA ASN A 92 22.67 13.18 -9.53
C ASN A 92 23.43 14.12 -10.49
N SER A 93 22.91 14.31 -11.70
CA SER A 93 23.51 15.19 -12.72
C SER A 93 23.67 16.65 -12.27
N GLU A 94 22.90 17.08 -11.28
CA GLU A 94 22.94 18.43 -10.72
C GLU A 94 23.96 18.56 -9.58
N GLY A 95 24.64 17.47 -9.19
CA GLY A 95 25.62 17.46 -8.11
C GLY A 95 25.03 17.27 -6.71
N TYR A 96 23.73 16.97 -6.60
CA TYR A 96 23.07 16.76 -5.31
C TYR A 96 23.12 15.29 -4.85
N PRO A 97 23.33 15.05 -3.55
CA PRO A 97 23.24 13.70 -2.98
C PRO A 97 21.81 13.19 -3.11
N THR A 98 21.65 12.10 -3.84
CA THR A 98 20.35 11.50 -4.14
C THR A 98 20.39 10.02 -3.78
N THR A 99 19.25 9.48 -3.40
CA THR A 99 19.08 8.09 -3.06
C THR A 99 18.01 7.48 -3.96
N ALA A 100 18.38 6.53 -4.79
CA ALA A 100 17.43 5.71 -5.53
C ALA A 100 16.84 4.66 -4.59
N CYS A 101 15.53 4.64 -4.49
CA CYS A 101 14.73 3.74 -3.68
C CYS A 101 14.04 2.76 -4.60
N GLU A 102 14.23 1.46 -4.36
CA GLU A 102 13.52 0.39 -5.05
C GLU A 102 12.76 -0.43 -3.99
N CYS A 103 11.50 -0.77 -4.23
CA CYS A 103 10.69 -1.52 -3.29
C CYS A 103 9.87 -2.62 -3.95
N CYS A 104 9.74 -3.72 -3.23
CA CYS A 104 8.86 -4.83 -3.56
C CYS A 104 7.75 -4.87 -2.52
N CYS A 105 6.54 -4.59 -2.97
CA CYS A 105 5.34 -4.70 -2.18
C CYS A 105 4.78 -6.10 -2.37
N THR A 106 4.88 -6.91 -1.32
CA THR A 106 4.21 -8.20 -1.30
C THR A 106 2.76 -7.96 -0.96
N PRO A 107 1.83 -8.34 -1.86
CA PRO A 107 0.42 -8.31 -1.54
C PRO A 107 0.20 -9.16 -0.29
N PRO A 108 -0.76 -8.79 0.57
CA PRO A 108 -1.03 -9.53 1.79
C PRO A 108 -1.30 -10.95 1.36
N SER A 109 -0.35 -11.86 1.68
CA SER A 109 -0.28 -13.27 1.31
C SER A 109 -1.54 -13.69 0.59
N GLN A 110 -1.54 -13.81 -0.76
CA GLN A 110 -2.74 -14.17 -1.51
C GLN A 110 -3.38 -15.37 -0.80
N ILE A 111 -4.40 -15.10 0.02
CA ILE A 111 -5.10 -16.10 0.82
C ILE A 111 -5.85 -17.07 -0.11
N CYS A 112 -5.93 -16.68 -1.37
CA CYS A 112 -6.66 -17.33 -2.43
C CYS A 112 -5.73 -18.29 -3.15
N LYS A 113 -6.22 -19.51 -3.37
CA LYS A 113 -5.49 -20.46 -4.19
C LYS A 113 -5.57 -20.01 -5.65
N PRO A 114 -4.63 -20.43 -6.51
CA PRO A 114 -4.73 -20.18 -7.94
C PRO A 114 -6.10 -20.63 -8.49
N GLY A 115 -6.84 -19.70 -9.09
CA GLY A 115 -8.19 -19.94 -9.62
C GLY A 115 -9.34 -19.49 -8.71
N ASP A 116 -9.07 -19.11 -7.46
CA ASP A 116 -10.05 -18.45 -6.60
C ASP A 116 -10.13 -16.95 -6.93
N ILE A 117 -11.31 -16.34 -6.76
CA ILE A 117 -11.56 -14.92 -6.97
C ILE A 117 -11.32 -14.17 -5.65
N HIS A 118 -10.40 -13.21 -5.61
CA HIS A 118 -10.16 -12.37 -4.44
C HIS A 118 -11.05 -11.13 -4.45
N ASP A 119 -11.60 -10.77 -3.29
CA ASP A 119 -12.28 -9.49 -3.08
C ASP A 119 -11.97 -8.96 -1.66
N ALA A 120 -12.02 -7.64 -1.48
CA ALA A 120 -11.70 -7.00 -0.21
C ALA A 120 -12.53 -5.75 0.06
N ILE A 121 -12.88 -5.54 1.33
CA ILE A 121 -13.60 -4.35 1.79
C ILE A 121 -13.09 -3.84 3.14
N LEU A 122 -13.25 -2.54 3.36
CA LEU A 122 -13.13 -1.94 4.69
C LEU A 122 -14.49 -1.94 5.37
N CYS A 123 -14.53 -2.53 6.55
CA CYS A 123 -15.69 -2.54 7.42
C CYS A 123 -15.37 -1.73 8.69
N GLY A 124 -16.17 -0.71 8.97
CA GLY A 124 -15.97 0.15 10.14
C GLY A 124 -17.11 1.14 10.36
N PRO A 125 -17.17 1.78 11.54
CA PRO A 125 -16.24 1.64 12.66
C PRO A 125 -16.55 0.40 13.54
N THR A 126 -15.67 -0.59 13.57
CA THR A 126 -15.84 -1.83 14.36
C THR A 126 -14.49 -2.48 14.69
N ARG A 127 -14.46 -3.27 15.77
CA ARG A 127 -13.34 -4.18 16.13
C ARG A 127 -13.69 -5.65 15.92
N GLU A 128 -14.91 -5.91 15.45
CA GLU A 128 -15.44 -7.25 15.23
C GLU A 128 -15.22 -7.68 13.79
N CYS A 129 -15.07 -8.98 13.59
CA CYS A 129 -14.94 -9.59 12.26
C CYS A 129 -16.29 -10.06 11.70
N ASN A 130 -17.39 -9.88 12.44
CA ASN A 130 -18.71 -10.39 12.05
C ASN A 130 -19.15 -9.82 10.69
N CYS A 131 -18.89 -8.53 10.44
CA CYS A 131 -19.20 -7.95 9.14
C CYS A 131 -18.38 -8.54 7.98
N CYS A 132 -17.18 -9.08 8.24
CA CYS A 132 -16.45 -9.79 7.21
C CYS A 132 -17.14 -11.11 6.84
N ILE A 133 -17.74 -11.82 7.80
CA ILE A 133 -18.39 -13.10 7.53
C ILE A 133 -19.56 -12.89 6.56
N ASP A 134 -20.52 -12.06 6.95
CA ASP A 134 -21.74 -11.84 6.16
C ASP A 134 -21.41 -11.25 4.78
N TRP A 135 -20.49 -10.28 4.73
CA TRP A 135 -20.11 -9.65 3.48
C TRP A 135 -19.40 -10.62 2.53
N CYS A 136 -18.45 -11.41 3.03
CA CYS A 136 -17.73 -12.38 2.19
C CYS A 136 -18.71 -13.43 1.65
N GLU A 137 -19.64 -13.92 2.46
CA GLU A 137 -20.66 -14.87 2.04
C GLU A 137 -21.58 -14.31 0.95
N ASP A 138 -22.12 -13.11 1.15
CA ASP A 138 -23.01 -12.47 0.17
C ASP A 138 -22.26 -12.15 -1.13
N LYS A 139 -21.02 -11.66 -1.01
CA LYS A 139 -20.20 -11.30 -2.17
C LYS A 139 -19.84 -12.51 -3.01
N CYS A 140 -19.32 -13.57 -2.40
CA CYS A 140 -18.99 -14.79 -3.13
C CYS A 140 -20.24 -15.44 -3.74
N ARG A 141 -21.36 -15.45 -3.01
CA ARG A 141 -22.64 -15.98 -3.52
C ARG A 141 -23.15 -15.20 -4.73
N GLY A 142 -23.02 -13.87 -4.71
CA GLY A 142 -23.33 -13.01 -5.86
C GLY A 142 -22.48 -13.29 -7.09
N MET A 143 -21.29 -13.87 -6.92
CA MET A 143 -20.40 -14.31 -7.99
C MET A 143 -20.63 -15.77 -8.42
N GLY A 144 -21.68 -16.45 -7.92
CA GLY A 144 -21.86 -17.89 -8.17
C GLY A 144 -20.70 -18.71 -7.61
N SER A 145 -20.19 -18.32 -6.44
CA SER A 145 -19.04 -18.91 -5.77
C SER A 145 -19.33 -19.09 -4.27
N SER A 146 -18.49 -19.84 -3.57
CA SER A 146 -18.50 -19.94 -2.10
C SER A 146 -17.21 -19.39 -1.51
N VAL A 147 -17.27 -18.86 -0.29
CA VAL A 147 -16.07 -18.49 0.47
C VAL A 147 -15.22 -19.75 0.67
N ASP A 148 -13.98 -19.74 0.18
CA ASP A 148 -12.97 -20.75 0.52
C ASP A 148 -12.19 -20.34 1.77
N THR A 149 -11.63 -19.14 1.72
CA THR A 149 -10.77 -18.60 2.76
C THR A 149 -11.15 -17.14 2.96
N GLN A 150 -11.12 -16.67 4.20
CA GLN A 150 -11.28 -15.26 4.52
C GLN A 150 -10.26 -14.84 5.57
N LYS A 151 -9.85 -13.57 5.52
CA LYS A 151 -8.96 -12.96 6.50
C LYS A 151 -9.59 -11.68 7.02
N CYS A 152 -9.51 -11.49 8.33
CA CYS A 152 -9.96 -10.31 9.03
C CYS A 152 -8.74 -9.63 9.65
N THR A 153 -8.44 -8.41 9.22
CA THR A 153 -7.30 -7.63 9.72
C THR A 153 -7.82 -6.38 10.42
N LYS A 154 -7.53 -6.24 11.71
CA LYS A 154 -8.00 -5.11 12.53
C LYS A 154 -6.93 -4.03 12.56
N PHE A 155 -7.33 -2.78 12.38
CA PHE A 155 -6.43 -1.63 12.47
C PHE A 155 -7.17 -0.37 12.94
N ILE A 156 -6.42 0.69 13.22
CA ILE A 156 -6.97 2.02 13.47
C ILE A 156 -6.74 2.83 12.19
N ASN A 157 -7.79 3.38 11.59
CA ASN A 157 -7.65 4.18 10.38
C ASN A 157 -6.99 5.55 10.68
N SER A 158 -6.69 6.31 9.63
CA SER A 158 -6.06 7.64 9.73
C SER A 158 -6.87 8.65 10.57
N GLU A 159 -8.17 8.42 10.73
CA GLU A 159 -9.08 9.25 11.52
C GLU A 159 -9.18 8.80 12.99
N GLY A 160 -8.47 7.74 13.39
CA GLY A 160 -8.47 7.22 14.76
C GLY A 160 -9.59 6.24 15.08
N TYR A 161 -10.38 5.82 14.08
CA TYR A 161 -11.48 4.88 14.27
C TYR A 161 -11.03 3.42 14.09
N PRO A 162 -11.54 2.49 14.93
CA PRO A 162 -11.31 1.07 14.72
C PRO A 162 -11.96 0.64 13.41
N THR A 163 -11.15 0.09 12.52
CA THR A 163 -11.58 -0.39 11.21
C THR A 163 -11.04 -1.81 10.99
N THR A 164 -11.78 -2.59 10.24
CA THR A 164 -11.42 -3.96 9.88
C THR A 164 -11.33 -4.05 8.37
N THR A 165 -10.22 -4.57 7.85
CA THR A 165 -10.12 -5.03 6.46
C THR A 165 -10.60 -6.48 6.39
N CYS A 166 -11.53 -6.74 5.49
CA CYS A 166 -12.04 -8.06 5.18
C CYS A 166 -11.50 -8.46 3.81
N ASP A 167 -10.77 -9.57 3.74
CA ASP A 167 -10.33 -10.18 2.49
C ASP A 167 -11.03 -11.54 2.33
N CYS A 168 -11.67 -11.79 1.19
CA CYS A 168 -12.23 -13.10 0.84
C CYS A 168 -11.64 -13.69 -0.42
N CYS A 169 -11.63 -15.02 -0.43
CA CYS A 169 -11.35 -15.85 -1.58
C CYS A 169 -12.61 -16.64 -1.90
N CYS A 170 -13.19 -16.35 -3.05
CA CYS A 170 -14.36 -17.02 -3.55
C CYS A 170 -13.94 -18.14 -4.49
N ARG A 171 -14.18 -19.38 -4.09
CA ARG A 171 -14.05 -20.54 -4.97
C ARG A 171 -15.31 -20.63 -5.81
N SER A 172 -15.17 -20.56 -7.14
CA SER A 172 -16.29 -20.84 -8.03
C SER A 172 -16.88 -22.21 -7.72
N TYR A 173 -18.21 -22.28 -7.65
CA TYR A 173 -18.86 -23.57 -7.81
C TYR A 173 -18.47 -24.00 -9.21
N ALA A 174 -17.53 -24.93 -9.33
CA ALA A 174 -17.18 -25.44 -10.64
C ALA A 174 -18.50 -25.78 -11.32
N THR A 175 -18.81 -25.13 -12.44
CA THR A 175 -19.59 -25.79 -13.47
C THR A 175 -18.81 -27.06 -13.71
N THR A 176 -19.22 -28.14 -13.04
CA THR A 176 -18.90 -29.50 -13.42
C THR A 176 -19.11 -29.47 -14.90
N THR A 177 -17.99 -29.41 -15.63
CA THR A 177 -18.02 -29.41 -17.06
C THR A 177 -18.64 -30.77 -17.33
N LEU A 178 -19.93 -30.79 -17.65
CA LEU A 178 -20.49 -31.83 -18.48
C LEU A 178 -19.50 -31.87 -19.63
N LYS A 179 -18.56 -32.82 -19.59
CA LYS A 179 -17.88 -33.29 -20.77
C LYS A 179 -19.01 -33.77 -21.65
N LEU A 180 -19.57 -32.87 -22.45
CA LEU A 180 -20.32 -33.22 -23.64
C LEU A 180 -19.24 -33.77 -24.58
N SER A 181 -18.83 -35.00 -24.30
CA SER A 181 -18.20 -35.86 -25.28
C SER A 181 -19.24 -35.99 -26.38
N ARG A 182 -19.10 -35.16 -27.41
CA ARG A 182 -19.87 -35.25 -28.65
C ARG A 182 -19.50 -36.60 -29.27
N SER A 183 -20.14 -37.67 -28.82
CA SER A 183 -20.09 -38.97 -29.47
C SER A 183 -20.82 -38.79 -30.79
N SER A 184 -20.03 -38.67 -31.84
CA SER A 184 -20.47 -38.77 -33.22
C SER A 184 -21.28 -40.05 -33.41
N GLY A 185 -22.57 -39.89 -33.69
CA GLY A 185 -23.39 -40.84 -34.46
C GLY A 185 -23.59 -42.23 -33.86
N GLY A 186 -24.73 -42.45 -33.22
CA GLY A 186 -25.24 -43.78 -32.91
C GLY A 186 -26.70 -43.71 -32.52
N SER A 187 -27.57 -44.22 -33.39
CA SER A 187 -29.03 -44.11 -33.41
C SER A 187 -29.74 -44.41 -32.08
N ILE A 188 -30.71 -43.58 -31.72
CA ILE A 188 -31.69 -43.88 -30.67
C ILE A 188 -33.01 -44.25 -31.37
N SER A 189 -33.39 -45.52 -31.28
CA SER A 189 -34.77 -45.96 -31.53
C SER A 189 -35.58 -45.77 -30.24
N ILE A 190 -36.70 -45.06 -30.33
CA ILE A 190 -37.70 -44.98 -29.26
C ILE A 190 -39.01 -45.52 -29.84
N THR A 191 -39.53 -46.59 -29.23
CA THR A 191 -40.96 -46.84 -29.14
C THR A 191 -41.25 -47.58 -27.84
N GLY A 192 -41.81 -46.84 -26.89
CA GLY A 192 -42.93 -47.25 -26.05
C GLY A 192 -44.09 -46.34 -26.40
#